data_AF-A0A366M5A1-F1
#
_entry.id   AF-A0A366M5A1-F1
#
_cell.length_a   1.000
_cell.length_b   1.000
_cell.length_c   1.000
_cell.angle_alpha   90.00
_cell.angle_beta   90.00
_cell.angle_gamma   90.00
#
_symmetry.space_group_name_H-M   'P 1'
#
loop_
_entity.id
_entity.type
_entity.pdbx_description
1 polymer ?
#
loop_
_entity_poly.entity_id
_entity_poly.type
_entity_poly.pdbx_seq_one_letter_code
_entity_poly.pdbx_strand_id
1 'polypeptide(L)'
;MSSPFAHKHYSRGYYDGWEEGKFEGKASFLLYVLGRRAVPLSDADRERIATCTDPALMSIWAQRCISITSAEELFAEGRPVG
;
A
#
# COMPACT_ATOMS: atom_id res chain seq x y z
N MET A 1 26.95 -32.99 -9.81
CA MET A 1 27.30 -31.86 -10.70
C MET A 1 26.20 -30.81 -10.57
N SER A 2 26.40 -29.80 -9.71
CA SER A 2 25.45 -28.69 -9.56
C SER A 2 25.75 -27.66 -10.65
N SER A 3 24.80 -27.41 -11.54
CA SER A 3 25.00 -26.56 -12.72
C SER A 3 25.11 -25.08 -12.31
N PRO A 4 26.05 -24.28 -12.85
CA PRO A 4 26.33 -22.91 -12.40
C PRO A 4 25.27 -21.86 -12.77
N PHE A 5 24.16 -22.24 -13.39
CA PHE A 5 23.25 -21.32 -14.09
C PHE A 5 22.07 -20.76 -13.26
N ALA A 6 21.87 -21.15 -12.00
CA ALA A 6 20.64 -20.82 -11.26
C ALA A 6 20.78 -19.80 -10.12
N HIS A 7 21.87 -19.03 -10.04
CA HIS A 7 22.13 -18.15 -8.88
C HIS A 7 21.86 -16.65 -9.10
N LYS A 8 21.34 -16.20 -10.25
CA LYS A 8 21.14 -14.76 -10.52
C LYS A 8 19.69 -14.30 -10.74
N HIS A 9 18.72 -15.22 -10.79
CA HIS A 9 17.31 -14.88 -11.03
C HIS A 9 16.38 -15.09 -9.83
N TYR A 10 16.82 -15.81 -8.79
CA TYR A 10 15.98 -16.17 -7.65
C TYR A 10 15.78 -15.02 -6.66
N SER A 11 16.79 -14.18 -6.46
CA SER A 11 16.70 -13.06 -5.51
C SER A 11 15.71 -12.00 -5.98
N ARG A 12 15.75 -11.61 -7.27
CA ARG A 12 14.90 -10.51 -7.76
C ARG A 12 13.41 -10.87 -7.72
N GLY A 13 13.03 -12.06 -8.18
CA GLY A 13 11.63 -12.51 -8.10
C GLY A 13 11.08 -12.67 -6.68
N TYR A 14 11.92 -13.02 -5.70
CA TYR A 14 11.52 -13.10 -4.30
C TYR A 14 11.36 -11.72 -3.65
N TYR A 15 12.28 -10.78 -3.92
CA TYR A 15 12.18 -9.40 -3.43
C TYR A 15 11.00 -8.68 -4.07
N ASP A 16 10.85 -8.75 -5.40
CA ASP A 16 9.75 -8.12 -6.13
C ASP A 16 8.40 -8.67 -5.64
N GLY A 17 8.27 -9.99 -5.45
CA GLY A 17 7.04 -10.61 -4.94
C GLY A 17 6.76 -10.31 -3.46
N TRP A 18 7.79 -10.11 -2.64
CA TRP A 18 7.64 -9.71 -1.23
C TRP A 18 7.24 -8.24 -1.09
N GLU A 19 7.79 -7.37 -1.93
CA GLU A 19 7.39 -5.97 -1.99
C GLU A 19 5.95 -5.84 -2.50
N GLU A 20 5.60 -6.52 -3.60
CA GLU A 20 4.23 -6.54 -4.14
C GLU A 20 3.22 -7.04 -3.10
N GLY A 21 3.52 -8.16 -2.41
CA GLY A 21 2.64 -8.69 -1.36
C GLY A 21 2.49 -7.75 -0.16
N LYS A 22 3.49 -6.90 0.13
CA LYS A 22 3.36 -5.84 1.13
C LYS A 22 2.47 -4.69 0.64
N PHE A 23 2.56 -4.32 -0.62
CA PHE A 23 1.72 -3.27 -1.20
C PHE A 23 0.26 -3.70 -1.29
N GLU A 24 -0.02 -4.87 -1.88
CA GLU A 24 -1.35 -5.46 -1.95
C GLU A 24 -1.96 -5.64 -0.55
N GLY A 25 -1.15 -6.10 0.42
CA GLY A 25 -1.56 -6.23 1.82
C GLY A 25 -1.92 -4.90 2.47
N LYS A 26 -1.13 -3.84 2.25
CA LYS A 26 -1.40 -2.50 2.78
C LYS A 26 -2.60 -1.83 2.11
N ALA A 27 -2.75 -1.96 0.79
CA ALA A 27 -3.91 -1.44 0.05
C ALA A 27 -5.21 -2.11 0.52
N SER A 28 -5.20 -3.44 0.66
CA SER A 28 -6.34 -4.20 1.18
C SER A 28 -6.71 -3.79 2.61
N PHE A 29 -5.70 -3.60 3.48
CA PHE A 29 -5.91 -3.10 4.84
C PHE A 29 -6.54 -1.71 4.86
N LEU A 30 -6.04 -0.78 4.04
CA LEU A 30 -6.57 0.57 3.93
C LEU A 30 -8.05 0.57 3.53
N LEU A 31 -8.38 -0.11 2.43
CA LEU A 31 -9.75 -0.21 1.94
C LEU A 31 -10.70 -0.81 2.98
N TYR A 32 -10.24 -1.85 3.69
CA TYR A 32 -11.01 -2.47 4.78
C TYR A 32 -11.29 -1.50 5.94
N VAL A 33 -10.27 -0.79 6.43
CA VAL A 33 -10.43 0.16 7.55
C VAL A 33 -11.34 1.32 7.16
N LEU A 34 -11.13 1.91 5.98
CA LEU A 34 -11.93 3.03 5.48
C LEU A 34 -13.40 2.64 5.29
N GLY A 35 -13.65 1.43 4.78
CA GLY A 35 -15.00 0.86 4.70
C GLY A 35 -15.65 0.69 6.06
N ARG A 36 -14.92 0.17 7.06
CA ARG A 36 -15.44 0.04 8.44
C ARG A 36 -15.75 1.37 9.11
N ARG A 37 -15.02 2.43 8.74
CA ARG A 37 -15.22 3.79 9.25
C ARG A 37 -16.26 4.58 8.46
N ALA A 38 -16.87 3.96 7.44
CA ALA A 38 -17.83 4.59 6.54
C ALA A 38 -17.28 5.87 5.87
N VAL A 39 -15.97 5.90 5.61
CA VAL A 39 -15.35 6.99 4.84
C VAL A 39 -15.71 6.77 3.37
N PRO A 40 -16.44 7.70 2.73
CA PRO A 40 -16.80 7.56 1.32
C PRO A 40 -15.54 7.65 0.47
N LEU A 41 -15.35 6.65 -0.39
CA LEU A 41 -14.31 6.61 -1.41
C LEU A 41 -14.97 6.58 -2.78
N SER A 42 -14.49 7.43 -3.68
CA SER A 42 -14.80 7.30 -5.11
C SER A 42 -14.05 6.11 -5.70
N ASP A 43 -14.43 5.69 -6.91
CA ASP A 43 -13.71 4.63 -7.61
C ASP A 43 -12.27 5.06 -7.94
N ALA A 44 -12.05 6.34 -8.23
CA ALA A 44 -10.72 6.91 -8.42
C ALA A 44 -9.87 6.83 -7.14
N ASP A 45 -10.46 7.02 -5.95
CA ASP A 45 -9.74 6.89 -4.68
C ASP A 45 -9.33 5.43 -4.43
N ARG A 46 -10.23 4.49 -4.73
CA ARG A 46 -9.97 3.05 -4.59
C ARG A 46 -8.86 2.61 -5.54
N GLU A 47 -8.93 3.04 -6.80
CA GLU A 47 -7.90 2.77 -7.81
C GLU A 47 -6.56 3.37 -7.38
N ARG A 48 -6.54 4.62 -6.92
CA ARG A 48 -5.32 5.28 -6.42
C ARG A 48 -4.67 4.50 -5.27
N ILE A 49 -5.45 3.95 -4.35
CA ILE A 49 -4.93 3.12 -3.26
C ILE A 49 -4.39 1.79 -3.80
N ALA A 50 -5.14 1.14 -4.70
CA ALA A 50 -4.79 -0.18 -5.24
C ALA A 50 -3.52 -0.15 -6.12
N THR A 51 -3.29 0.93 -6.88
CA THR A 51 -2.16 1.04 -7.81
C THR A 51 -0.96 1.79 -7.21
N CYS A 52 -1.00 2.17 -5.92
CA CYS A 52 0.08 2.90 -5.29
C CYS A 52 1.28 1.99 -5.00
N THR A 53 2.40 2.27 -5.66
CA THR A 53 3.68 1.57 -5.49
C THR A 53 4.70 2.35 -4.66
N ASP A 54 4.29 3.45 -4.00
CA ASP A 54 5.16 4.24 -3.12
C ASP A 54 4.98 3.77 -1.65
N PRO A 55 5.99 3.10 -1.07
CA PRO A 55 5.88 2.56 0.27
C PRO A 55 5.84 3.63 1.37
N ALA A 56 6.35 4.83 1.12
CA ALA A 56 6.27 5.95 2.05
C ALA A 56 4.84 6.52 2.10
N LEU A 57 4.24 6.77 0.93
CA LEU A 57 2.85 7.22 0.84
C LEU A 57 1.89 6.20 1.46
N MET A 58 2.06 4.91 1.11
CA MET A 58 1.22 3.84 1.67
C MET A 58 1.31 3.77 3.20
N SER A 59 2.49 4.04 3.77
CA SER A 59 2.68 4.05 5.23
C SER A 59 2.06 5.27 5.89
N ILE A 60 2.10 6.44 5.25
CA ILE A 60 1.41 7.65 5.72
C ILE A 60 -0.11 7.42 5.73
N TRP A 61 -0.65 6.86 4.65
CA TRP A 61 -2.07 6.56 4.55
C TRP A 61 -2.50 5.55 5.62
N ALA A 62 -1.70 4.51 5.88
CA ALA A 62 -2.02 3.51 6.91
C ALA A 62 -2.06 4.10 8.33
N GLN A 63 -1.26 5.13 8.61
CA GLN A 63 -1.33 5.85 9.90
C GLN A 63 -2.56 6.75 9.97
N ARG A 64 -2.86 7.48 8.88
CA ARG A 64 -3.99 8.40 8.81
C ARG A 64 -5.34 7.72 8.81
N CYS A 65 -5.47 6.56 8.15
CA CYS A 65 -6.76 5.90 7.95
C CYS A 65 -7.48 5.52 9.26
N ILE A 66 -6.77 5.56 10.40
CA ILE A 66 -7.29 5.31 11.74
C ILE A 66 -8.08 6.50 12.30
N SER A 67 -7.72 7.75 11.94
CA SER A 67 -8.29 8.97 12.53
C SER A 67 -9.10 9.84 11.57
N ILE A 68 -8.79 9.84 10.27
CA ILE A 68 -9.42 10.73 9.27
C ILE A 68 -10.93 10.57 9.13
N THR A 69 -11.66 11.56 8.63
CA THR A 69 -13.10 11.45 8.38
C THR A 69 -13.48 11.51 6.91
N SER A 70 -12.55 11.87 6.02
CA SER A 70 -12.78 11.94 4.57
C SER A 70 -11.61 11.42 3.75
N ALA A 71 -11.87 11.12 2.47
CA ALA A 71 -10.84 10.75 1.51
C ALA A 71 -9.82 11.88 1.27
N GLU A 72 -10.24 13.14 1.28
CA GLU A 72 -9.32 14.27 1.10
C GLU A 72 -8.28 14.32 2.22
N GLU A 73 -8.66 14.07 3.47
CA GLU A 73 -7.74 13.99 4.60
C GLU A 73 -6.73 12.83 4.47
N LEU A 74 -7.14 11.71 3.84
CA LEU A 74 -6.24 10.60 3.55
C LEU A 74 -5.12 11.05 2.61
N PHE A 75 -5.48 11.80 1.56
CA PHE A 75 -4.58 12.18 0.47
C PHE A 75 -3.93 13.55 0.62
N ALA A 76 -4.29 14.33 1.63
CA ALA A 76 -3.74 15.66 1.87
C ALA A 76 -2.20 15.64 1.95
N GLU A 77 -1.53 16.64 1.41
CA GLU A 77 -0.07 16.78 1.55
C GLU A 77 0.28 17.25 2.97
N GLY A 78 1.17 16.55 3.68
CA GLY A 78 1.72 17.00 4.98
C GLY A 78 1.85 15.91 6.04
N ARG A 79 3.03 15.78 6.64
CA ARG A 79 3.42 14.75 7.65
C ARG A 79 2.27 14.34 8.62
N PRO A 80 2.07 13.03 8.91
CA PRO A 80 1.14 12.60 9.94
C PRO A 80 1.47 13.30 11.26
N VAL A 81 0.47 13.96 11.85
CA VAL A 81 0.62 14.54 13.20
C VAL A 81 0.83 13.35 14.14
N GLY A 82 1.98 13.35 14.81
CA GLY A 82 2.38 12.28 15.73
C GLY A 82 1.46 12.15 16.93
#